data_AF-A0A938KJT7-F1
#
_entry.id   AF-A0A938KJT7-F1
#
_cell.length_a   1.000
_cell.length_b   1.000
_cell.length_c   1.000
_cell.angle_alpha   90.00
_cell.angle_beta   90.00
_cell.angle_gamma   90.00
#
_symmetry.space_group_name_H-M   'P 1'
#
loop_
_entity.id
_entity.type
_entity.pdbx_description
1 polymer ?
#
loop_
_entity_poly.entity_id
_entity_poly.type
_entity_poly.pdbx_seq_one_letter_code
_entity_poly.pdbx_strand_id
1 'polypeptide(L)' 'MSFRDSIARWRAMPAERRRTLRWQAVPREVGACMAFEGEPVDLRCLETLHARTTPPAGSLMHEGITAIPHHP' A
#
# COMPACT_ATOMS: atom_id res chain seq x y z
N MET A 1 14.00 14.02 13.97
CA MET A 1 14.13 13.77 12.51
C MET A 1 13.29 14.82 11.80
N SER A 2 13.88 15.64 10.93
CA SER A 2 13.12 16.72 10.28
C SER A 2 12.21 16.18 9.17
N PHE A 3 11.21 16.95 8.76
CA PHE A 3 10.36 16.62 7.61
C PHE A 3 11.18 16.39 6.34
N ARG A 4 12.24 17.19 6.14
CA ARG A 4 13.16 17.08 5.01
C ARG A 4 13.91 15.75 5.02
N ASP A 5 14.36 15.30 6.19
CA ASP A 5 15.04 14.01 6.36
C ASP A 5 14.08 12.85 6.08
N SER A 6 12.81 12.99 6.47
CA SER A 6 11.78 11.97 6.22
C SER A 6 11.49 11.81 4.73
N ILE A 7 11.41 12.92 3.98
CA ILE A 7 11.26 12.87 2.52
C ILE A 7 12.50 12.27 1.86
N ALA A 8 13.71 12.66 2.28
CA ALA A 8 14.94 12.13 1.72
C ALA A 8 15.04 10.61 1.95
N ARG A 9 14.78 10.15 3.17
CA ARG A 9 14.73 8.73 3.51
C ARG A 9 13.65 7.99 2.71
N TRP A 10 12.47 8.60 2.54
CA TRP A 10 11.41 8.02 1.72
C TRP A 10 11.85 7.85 0.27
N ARG A 11 12.44 8.88 -0.35
CA ARG A 11 12.89 8.84 -1.75
C ARG A 11 14.04 7.85 -1.99
N ALA A 12 14.89 7.65 -1.00
CA ALA A 12 16.01 6.71 -1.07
C ALA A 12 15.56 5.23 -0.98
N MET A 13 14.32 4.95 -0.55
CA MET A 13 13.85 3.56 -0.47
C MET A 13 13.60 2.93 -1.85
N PRO A 14 13.87 1.61 -1.98
CA PRO A 14 13.49 0.84 -3.17
C PRO A 14 12.02 1.05 -3.54
N ALA A 15 11.72 1.06 -4.83
CA ALA A 15 10.38 1.30 -5.33
C ALA A 15 9.38 0.27 -4.79
N GLU A 16 9.80 -0.98 -4.70
CA GLU A 16 9.06 -2.12 -4.19
C GLU A 16 8.70 -1.90 -2.72
N ARG A 17 9.69 -1.51 -1.90
CA ARG A 17 9.47 -1.23 -0.48
C ARG A 17 8.51 -0.07 -0.28
N ARG A 18 8.64 1.00 -1.08
CA ARG A 18 7.69 2.13 -1.05
C ARG A 18 6.28 1.69 -1.42
N ARG A 19 6.11 0.80 -2.41
CA ARG A 19 4.81 0.27 -2.82
C ARG A 19 4.19 -0.58 -1.71
N THR A 20 4.95 -1.49 -1.11
CA THR A 20 4.48 -2.30 0.04
C THR A 20 4.03 -1.40 1.20
N LEU A 21 4.84 -0.39 1.56
CA LEU A 21 4.49 0.53 2.65
C LEU A 21 3.25 1.37 2.33
N ARG A 22 3.10 1.83 1.08
CA ARG A 22 1.88 2.53 0.64
C ARG A 22 0.66 1.63 0.72
N TRP A 23 0.76 0.39 0.25
CA TRP A 23 -0.33 -0.58 0.31
C TRP A 23 -0.75 -0.82 1.77
N GLN A 24 0.20 -1.06 2.67
CA GLN A 24 -0.08 -1.26 4.09
C GLN A 24 -0.73 -0.04 4.78
N ALA A 25 -0.49 1.18 4.28
CA ALA A 25 -1.05 2.40 4.84
C ALA A 25 -2.51 2.67 4.44
N VAL A 26 -3.02 2.02 3.40
CA VAL A 26 -4.34 2.29 2.80
C VAL A 26 -5.48 2.28 3.84
N PRO A 27 -5.64 1.27 4.71
CA PRO A 27 -6.74 1.27 5.68
C PRO A 27 -6.77 2.51 6.57
N ARG A 28 -5.59 2.95 7.00
CA ARG A 28 -5.45 4.14 7.87
C ARG A 28 -5.74 5.43 7.10
N GLU A 29 -5.21 5.57 5.89
CA GLU A 29 -5.43 6.76 5.05
C GLU A 29 -6.92 6.89 4.68
N VAL A 30 -7.56 5.78 4.29
CA VAL A 30 -9.00 5.73 4.02
C VAL A 30 -9.81 6.08 5.26
N GLY A 31 -9.50 5.49 6.42
CA GLY A 31 -10.18 5.83 7.67
C GLY A 31 -10.07 7.31 8.03
N ALA A 32 -8.91 7.93 7.81
CA ALA A 32 -8.71 9.36 8.06
C ALA A 32 -9.48 10.26 7.08
N CYS A 33 -9.60 9.86 5.82
CA CYS A 33 -10.34 10.62 4.80
C CYS A 33 -11.86 10.41 4.87
N MET A 34 -12.32 9.25 5.35
CA MET A 34 -13.73 8.87 5.40
C MET A 34 -14.39 9.10 6.78
N ALA A 35 -13.63 9.59 7.76
CA ALA A 35 -14.19 10.07 9.03
C ALA A 35 -14.99 11.36 8.80
N PHE A 36 -16.17 11.21 8.19
CA PHE A 36 -17.11 12.28 7.91
C PHE A 36 -18.04 12.47 9.12
N GLU A 37 -18.49 13.70 9.37
CA GLU A 37 -19.41 14.05 10.47
C GLU A 37 -18.94 13.67 11.89
N GLY A 38 -17.64 13.42 12.07
CA GLY A 38 -17.07 13.06 13.36
C GLY A 38 -17.32 11.60 13.76
N GLU A 39 -17.92 10.79 12.89
CA GLU A 39 -18.08 9.36 13.13
C GLU A 39 -16.76 8.63 12.84
N PRO A 40 -16.23 7.85 13.81
CA PRO A 40 -15.02 7.09 13.58
C PRO A 40 -15.30 5.92 12.63
N VAL A 41 -14.52 5.83 11.56
CA VAL A 41 -14.54 4.66 10.68
C VAL A 41 -13.87 3.49 11.40
N ASP A 42 -14.51 2.32 11.39
CA ASP A 42 -13.93 1.10 11.97
C ASP A 42 -12.69 0.65 11.19
N LEU A 43 -11.53 0.97 11.73
CA LEU A 43 -10.25 0.63 11.14
C LEU A 43 -10.03 -0.88 11.03
N ARG A 44 -10.56 -1.68 11.97
CA ARG A 44 -10.42 -3.15 11.89
C ARG A 44 -11.25 -3.74 10.75
N CYS A 45 -12.42 -3.17 10.50
CA CYS A 45 -13.22 -3.51 9.33
C CYS A 45 -12.44 -3.23 8.05
N LEU A 46 -11.84 -2.03 7.93
CA LEU A 46 -11.01 -1.66 6.78
C LEU A 46 -9.78 -2.57 6.61
N GLU A 47 -9.08 -2.91 7.68
CA GLU A 47 -7.94 -3.84 7.66
C GLU A 47 -8.36 -5.24 7.19
N THR A 48 -9.51 -5.72 7.66
CA THR A 48 -10.06 -7.03 7.27
C THR A 48 -10.42 -7.07 5.78
N LEU A 49 -11.07 -6.02 5.29
CA LEU A 49 -11.42 -5.87 3.87
C LEU A 49 -10.15 -5.75 3.01
N HIS A 50 -9.18 -4.96 3.47
CA HIS A 50 -7.92 -4.74 2.77
C HIS A 50 -7.09 -6.03 2.66
N ALA A 51 -7.03 -6.85 3.71
CA ALA A 51 -6.33 -8.13 3.68
C ALA A 51 -6.91 -9.14 2.67
N ARG A 52 -8.21 -9.02 2.35
CA ARG A 52 -8.90 -9.85 1.35
C ARG A 52 -8.85 -9.25 -0.06
N THR A 53 -8.39 -8.01 -0.20
CA THR A 53 -8.33 -7.31 -1.47
C THR A 53 -7.01 -7.60 -2.16
N THR A 54 -7.08 -8.04 -3.43
CA THR A 54 -5.88 -8.20 -4.26
C THR A 54 -5.22 -6.84 -4.46
N PRO A 55 -3.92 -6.71 -4.15
CA PRO A 55 -3.18 -5.49 -4.43
C PRO A 55 -3.24 -5.15 -5.93
N PRO A 56 -3.31 -3.86 -6.29
CA PRO A 56 -3.25 -3.46 -7.68
C PRO A 56 -1.93 -3.96 -8.31
N ALA A 57 -1.98 -4.25 -9.61
CA ALA A 57 -0.85 -4.82 -10.34
C ALA A 57 0.44 -4.03 -10.07
N GLY A 58 1.49 -4.74 -9.63
CA GLY A 58 2.78 -4.16 -9.26
C GLY A 58 2.92 -3.67 -7.81
N SER A 59 1.91 -3.81 -6.96
CA SER A 59 1.97 -3.39 -5.55
C SER A 59 2.64 -4.42 -4.62
N LEU A 60 2.52 -5.72 -4.93
CA LEU A 60 3.22 -6.83 -4.26
C LEU A 60 3.76 -7.81 -5.32
N MET A 61 4.90 -7.51 -5.94
CA MET A 61 5.60 -8.52 -6.74
C MET A 61 6.78 -9.08 -5.95
N HIS A 62 6.55 -10.24 -5.34
CA HIS A 62 7.58 -11.26 -5.16
C HIS A 62 6.94 -12.63 -5.32
N GLU A 63 6.83 -13.12 -6.56
CA GLU A 63 6.92 -14.54 -6.87
C GLU A 63 7.76 -14.70 -8.15
N GLY A 64 8.68 -15.66 -8.11
CA GLY A 64 9.64 -15.91 -9.17
C GLY A 64 9.00 -16.35 -10.48
N ILE A 65 9.71 -16.03 -11.57
CA ILE A 65 9.83 -16.78 -12.83
C ILE A 65 8.66 -17.73 -13.17
N THR A 66 7.83 -17.35 -14.15
CA THR A 66 7.81 -18.11 -15.42
C THR A 66 7.39 -17.18 -16.56
N ALA A 67 8.27 -17.08 -17.57
CA ALA A 67 7.95 -16.47 -18.83
C ALA A 67 6.77 -17.23 -19.47
N ILE A 68 5.70 -16.52 -19.82
CA ILE A 68 4.65 -17.07 -20.66
C ILE A 68 5.20 -17.05 -22.10
N PRO A 69 5.32 -18.19 -22.80
CA PRO A 69 5.81 -18.21 -24.16
C PRO A 69 4.74 -17.62 -25.08
N HIS A 70 5.10 -16.58 -25.82
CA HIS A 70 4.37 -16.18 -27.02
C HIS A 70 4.59 -17.28 -28.08
N HIS A 71 3.53 -18.00 -28.44
CA HIS A 71 3.50 -18.85 -29.64
C HIS A 71 3.07 -17.97 -30.85
N PRO A 72 3.58 -18.25 -32.06
CA PRO A 72 3.65 -17.32 -33.20
C PRO A 72 2.32 -17.13 -33.95
#